data_AF-A0A4R4L1P8-F1
#
_entry.id   AF-A0A4R4L1P8-F1
#
_cell.length_a   1.000
_cell.length_b   1.000
_cell.length_c   1.000
_cell.angle_alpha   90.00
_cell.angle_beta   90.00
_cell.angle_gamma   90.00
#
_symmetry.space_group_name_H-M   'P 1'
#
loop_
_entity.id
_entity.type
_entity.pdbx_description
1 polymer ?
#
loop_
_entity_poly.entity_id
_entity_poly.type
_entity_poly.pdbx_seq_one_letter_code
_entity_poly.pdbx_strand_id
1 'polypeptide(L)' 'MAHSSPDTGARSEEILAAAGIVVDDQGKARARRKLDEAQRRWTPELDAELRAQIGLPARAA' A
#
# COMPACT_ATOMS: atom_id res chain seq x y z
N MET A 1 -11.72 -22.06 -2.71
CA MET A 1 -12.58 -20.89 -3.02
C MET A 1 -11.65 -19.78 -3.51
N ALA A 2 -11.52 -19.59 -4.82
CA ALA A 2 -10.70 -18.51 -5.37
C ALA A 2 -11.46 -17.19 -5.18
N HIS A 3 -10.98 -16.35 -4.26
CA HIS A 3 -11.46 -14.97 -4.17
C HIS A 3 -10.95 -14.23 -5.42
N SER A 4 -11.80 -14.11 -6.44
CA SER A 4 -11.58 -13.12 -7.50
C SER A 4 -11.56 -11.75 -6.84
N SER A 5 -10.37 -11.18 -6.65
CA SER A 5 -10.26 -9.77 -6.27
C SER A 5 -10.99 -8.96 -7.35
N PRO A 6 -11.82 -7.97 -6.96
CA PRO A 6 -12.41 -7.07 -7.94
C PRO A 6 -11.30 -6.42 -8.77
N ASP A 7 -11.56 -6.15 -10.06
CA ASP A 7 -10.64 -5.56 -11.03
C ASP A 7 -10.29 -4.11 -10.68
N THR A 8 -9.67 -3.94 -9.51
CA THR A 8 -9.32 -2.68 -8.87
C THR A 8 -8.00 -2.17 -9.47
N GLY A 9 -7.24 -3.06 -10.13
CA GLY A 9 -6.01 -2.73 -10.83
C GLY A 9 -6.25 -1.75 -11.96
N ALA A 10 -7.17 -2.06 -12.89
CA ALA A 10 -7.49 -1.21 -14.03
C ALA A 10 -7.94 0.20 -13.60
N ARG A 11 -8.84 0.29 -12.62
CA ARG A 11 -9.31 1.57 -12.07
C ARG A 11 -8.19 2.40 -11.43
N SER A 12 -7.21 1.75 -10.82
CA SER A 12 -6.07 2.44 -10.19
C SER A 12 -5.08 2.95 -11.24
N GLU A 13 -4.85 2.19 -12.31
CA GLU A 13 -3.99 2.60 -13.43
C GLU A 13 -4.58 3.80 -14.19
N GLU A 14 -5.90 3.84 -14.37
CA GLU A 14 -6.60 4.98 -14.96
C GLU A 14 -6.43 6.27 -14.14
N ILE A 15 -6.52 6.17 -12.81
CA ILE A 15 -6.31 7.31 -11.90
C ILE A 15 -4.85 7.81 -11.99
N LEU A 16 -3.89 6.88 -12.02
CA LEU A 16 -2.48 7.22 -12.16
C LEU A 16 -2.19 7.87 -13.52
N ALA A 17 -2.76 7.32 -14.60
CA ALA A 17 -2.64 7.89 -15.95
C ALA A 17 -3.25 9.29 -16.03
N ALA A 18 -4.40 9.54 -15.39
CA ALA A 18 -5.00 10.87 -15.29
C ALA A 18 -4.09 11.89 -14.58
N ALA A 19 -3.23 11.42 -13.66
CA ALA A 19 -2.20 12.22 -13.01
C ALA A 19 -0.88 12.30 -13.82
N GLY A 20 -0.84 11.77 -15.05
CA GLY A 20 0.36 11.73 -15.89
C GLY A 20 1.42 10.71 -15.45
N ILE A 21 1.05 9.76 -14.59
CA ILE A 21 1.96 8.73 -14.08
C ILE A 21 1.87 7.51 -15.01
N VAL A 22 3.00 7.19 -15.65
CA VAL A 22 3.12 5.98 -16.48
C VAL A 22 3.32 4.77 -15.57
N VAL A 23 2.45 3.79 -15.74
CA VAL A 23 2.51 2.51 -15.02
C VAL A 23 3.10 1.45 -15.95
N ASP A 24 4.34 1.03 -15.67
CA ASP A 24 5.04 -0.03 -16.38
C ASP A 24 5.42 -1.19 -15.43
N ASP A 25 5.76 -2.35 -15.99
CA ASP A 25 6.07 -3.54 -15.20
C ASP A 25 7.31 -3.35 -14.31
N GLN A 26 8.32 -2.62 -14.82
CA GLN A 26 9.51 -2.31 -14.04
C GLN A 26 9.18 -1.39 -12.84
N GLY A 27 8.31 -0.42 -13.03
CA GLY A 27 7.80 0.48 -12.00
C GLY A 27 6.96 -0.26 -10.97
N LYS A 28 6.08 -1.16 -11.40
CA LYS A 28 5.34 -2.07 -10.51
C LYS A 28 6.29 -2.91 -9.65
N ALA A 29 7.33 -3.49 -10.25
CA ALA A 29 8.32 -4.28 -9.52
C ALA A 29 9.09 -3.44 -8.48
N ARG A 30 9.51 -2.23 -8.84
CA ARG A 30 10.15 -1.29 -7.90
C ARG A 30 9.21 -0.88 -6.77
N ALA A 31 7.95 -0.59 -7.08
CA ALA A 31 6.93 -0.22 -6.10
C ALA A 31 6.68 -1.37 -5.11
N ARG A 32 6.53 -2.61 -5.62
CA ARG A 32 6.39 -3.81 -4.78
C ARG A 32 7.56 -3.95 -3.81
N ARG A 33 8.79 -3.89 -4.31
CA ARG A 33 9.99 -3.99 -3.48
C ARG A 33 10.02 -2.91 -2.38
N LYS A 34 9.69 -1.66 -2.71
CA LYS A 34 9.65 -0.58 -1.72
C LYS A 34 8.58 -0.80 -0.65
N LEU A 35 7.41 -1.31 -1.04
CA LEU A 35 6.35 -1.65 -0.09
C LEU A 35 6.80 -2.77 0.86
N ASP A 36 7.44 -3.81 0.33
CA ASP A 36 7.95 -4.92 1.13
C ASP A 36 9.04 -4.45 2.11
N GLU A 37 9.96 -3.58 1.65
CA GLU A 37 10.97 -2.96 2.49
C GLU A 37 10.35 -2.08 3.59
N ALA A 38 9.33 -1.29 3.26
CA ALA A 38 8.61 -0.48 4.24
C ALA A 38 7.88 -1.34 5.26
N GLN A 39 7.22 -2.42 4.83
CA GLN A 39 6.53 -3.36 5.71
C GLN A 39 7.48 -3.98 6.74
N ARG A 40 8.71 -4.33 6.33
CA ARG A 40 9.73 -4.87 7.24
C ARG A 40 10.24 -3.86 8.27
N ARG A 41 10.10 -2.56 8.02
CA ARG A 41 10.50 -1.50 8.96
C ARG A 41 9.45 -1.20 10.01
N TRP A 42 8.21 -1.62 9.81
CA TRP A 42 7.14 -1.38 10.78
C TRP A 42 7.39 -2.20 12.05
N THR A 43 7.52 -1.51 13.18
CA THR A 43 7.52 -2.10 14.51
C THR A 43 6.18 -1.82 15.20
N PRO A 44 5.82 -2.59 16.26
CA PRO A 44 4.63 -2.32 17.04
C PRO A 44 4.59 -0.89 17.61
N GLU A 45 5.75 -0.34 17.98
CA GLU A 45 5.86 1.00 18.55
C GLU A 45 5.57 2.06 17.49
N LEU A 46 6.12 1.90 16.28
CA LEU A 46 5.83 2.80 15.16
C LEU A 46 4.35 2.74 14.77
N ASP A 47 3.74 1.54 14.75
CA ASP A 47 2.30 1.40 14.47
C ASP A 47 1.46 2.10 15.54
N ALA A 48 1.79 1.92 16.82
CA ALA A 48 1.11 2.59 17.91
C ALA A 48 1.23 4.12 17.82
N GLU A 49 2.42 4.62 17.49
CA GLU A 49 2.66 6.06 17.30
C GLU A 49 1.84 6.61 16.13
N LEU A 50 1.88 5.97 14.96
CA LEU A 50 1.08 6.38 13.80
C LEU A 50 -0.40 6.42 14.17
N ARG A 51 -0.91 5.38 14.83
CA ARG A 51 -2.32 5.28 15.22
C ARG A 51 -2.72 6.41 16.16
N ALA A 52 -1.88 6.76 17.13
CA ALA A 52 -2.11 7.92 17.99
C ALA A 52 -2.18 9.23 17.19
N GLN A 53 -1.28 9.43 16.22
CA GLN A 53 -1.26 10.65 15.37
C GLN A 53 -2.53 10.80 14.53
N ILE A 54 -3.11 9.70 14.05
CA ILE A 54 -4.36 9.71 13.25
C ILE A 54 -5.62 9.49 14.09
N GLY A 55 -5.52 9.55 15.42
CA GLY A 55 -6.66 9.45 16.34
C GLY A 55 -7.30 8.06 16.43
N LEU A 56 -6.56 7.01 16.08
CA LEU A 56 -7.02 5.63 16.17
C LEU A 56 -6.52 4.95 17.48
N PRO A 57 -7.32 4.05 18.08
CA PRO A 57 -6.91 3.33 19.28
C PRO A 57 -5.79 2.34 18.97
N ALA A 58 -4.92 2.03 19.94
CA ALA A 58 -3.88 1.02 19.78
C ALA A 58 -4.48 -0.34 19.33
N ARG A 59 -3.77 -1.07 18.47
CA ARG A 59 -4.19 -2.41 18.04
C ARG A 59 -3.90 -3.40 19.17
N ALA A 60 -4.86 -4.27 19.48
CA ALA A 60 -4.60 -5.39 20.39
C ALA A 60 -3.62 -6.38 19.72
N ALA A 61 -2.62 -6.83 20.48
CA ALA A 61 -1.59 -7.77 20.04
C ALA A 61 -2.16 -9.17 19.74
#